data_AF-A0A5N8A3G8-F1
#
_entry.id   AF-A0A5N8A3G8-F1
#
_cell.length_a   1.000
_cell.length_b   1.000
_cell.length_c   1.000
_cell.angle_alpha   90.00
_cell.angle_beta   90.00
_cell.angle_gamma   90.00
#
_symmetry.space_group_name_H-M   'P 1'
#
loop_
_entity.id
_entity.type
_entity.pdbx_description
1 polymer ?
#
loop_
_entity_poly.entity_id
_entity_poly.type
_entity_poly.pdbx_seq_one_letter_code
_entity_poly.pdbx_strand_id
1 'polypeptide(L)'
;MHARLNAPLRLLAATLTTSVLLGTGANALAQSANYKNSREYQDAYACGKESLESDPSGNSAVSFCVGNSRDPSKIEMQAYKDAATAARRGPAAAQSPACTFGYGVYQANGSRADNFEEGPQKVTTMKQVALLASGREIQVFDAQGKSIPLNILQQWFKSTAKGISLTPLALKTCSKKQIG
;
A
#
# COMPACT_ATOMS: atom_id res chain seq x y z
N MET A 1 33.71 67.14 0.13
CA MET A 1 33.43 66.85 -1.30
C MET A 1 31.95 67.03 -1.53
N HIS A 2 31.60 67.84 -2.52
CA HIS A 2 30.24 68.25 -2.89
C HIS A 2 29.54 67.16 -3.72
N ALA A 3 28.25 66.93 -3.50
CA ALA A 3 27.25 66.77 -4.57
C ALA A 3 25.83 66.86 -3.98
N ARG A 4 24.99 67.71 -4.60
CA ARG A 4 23.59 67.98 -4.30
C ARG A 4 22.65 67.22 -5.27
N LEU A 5 21.34 67.35 -4.98
CA LEU A 5 20.15 67.23 -5.86
C LEU A 5 19.61 65.78 -6.00
N ASN A 6 18.31 65.48 -6.02
CA ASN A 6 17.12 66.29 -6.34
C ASN A 6 15.84 65.59 -5.80
N ALA A 7 14.81 66.35 -5.43
CA ALA A 7 13.42 65.93 -5.14
C ALA A 7 12.65 65.65 -6.48
N PRO A 8 11.32 65.38 -6.58
CA PRO A 8 10.25 65.46 -5.56
C PRO A 8 9.05 64.44 -5.71
N LEU A 9 8.10 64.56 -4.77
CA LEU A 9 6.62 64.43 -4.89
C LEU A 9 5.96 63.30 -5.74
N ARG A 10 5.04 62.53 -5.11
CA ARG A 10 3.59 62.59 -5.42
C ARG A 10 2.73 61.67 -4.54
N LEU A 11 1.68 62.27 -3.97
CA LEU A 11 0.48 61.65 -3.42
C LEU A 11 -0.17 60.68 -4.42
N LEU A 12 -0.88 59.66 -3.92
CA LEU A 12 -2.26 59.34 -4.33
C LEU A 12 -2.90 58.33 -3.35
N ALA A 13 -3.95 58.80 -2.68
CA ALA A 13 -4.98 57.99 -2.05
C ALA A 13 -6.03 57.60 -3.10
N ALA A 14 -6.60 56.40 -3.00
CA ALA A 14 -7.85 55.90 -3.61
C ALA A 14 -7.74 54.35 -3.69
N THR A 15 -8.72 53.49 -3.44
CA THR A 15 -10.16 53.58 -3.18
C THR A 15 -10.61 52.16 -2.81
N LEU A 16 -11.63 52.02 -1.96
CA LEU A 16 -12.37 50.77 -1.80
C LEU A 16 -13.01 50.36 -3.13
N THR A 17 -12.86 49.10 -3.52
CA THR A 17 -13.81 48.41 -4.39
C THR A 17 -14.12 47.02 -3.84
N THR A 18 -15.24 46.95 -3.13
CA THR A 18 -16.04 45.73 -2.98
C THR A 18 -16.42 45.21 -4.36
N SER A 19 -15.94 44.02 -4.70
CA SER A 19 -16.47 43.25 -5.83
C SER A 19 -17.04 41.95 -5.28
N VAL A 20 -18.36 41.96 -5.08
CA VAL A 20 -19.17 40.74 -4.98
C VAL A 20 -19.26 40.18 -6.40
N LEU A 21 -18.75 38.96 -6.59
CA LEU A 21 -19.03 38.13 -7.76
C LEU A 21 -19.76 36.89 -7.28
N LEU A 22 -21.10 36.94 -7.36
CA LEU A 22 -21.94 35.75 -7.43
C LEU A 22 -21.73 35.13 -8.82
N GLY A 23 -21.09 33.96 -8.86
CA GLY A 23 -21.05 33.10 -10.02
C GLY A 23 -21.52 31.70 -9.63
N THR A 24 -22.81 31.40 -9.86
CA THR A 24 -23.30 30.02 -9.94
C THR A 24 -22.84 29.43 -11.27
N GLY A 25 -22.00 28.42 -11.24
CA GLY A 25 -21.55 27.72 -12.44
C GLY A 25 -20.77 26.47 -12.06
N ALA A 26 -21.20 25.35 -12.61
CA ALA A 26 -20.71 24.00 -12.35
C ALA A 26 -19.18 23.84 -12.50
N ASN A 27 -18.69 22.77 -11.86
CA ASN A 27 -17.34 22.18 -11.92
C ASN A 27 -16.38 22.60 -10.81
N ALA A 28 -16.40 21.81 -9.73
CA ALA A 28 -15.18 21.48 -8.98
C ALA A 28 -15.14 19.98 -8.67
N LEU A 29 -15.34 19.15 -9.70
CA LEU A 29 -14.73 17.82 -9.80
C LEU A 29 -13.22 18.02 -10.02
N ALA A 30 -12.49 18.52 -9.01
CA ALA A 30 -11.02 18.62 -9.04
C ALA A 30 -10.45 18.93 -7.65
N GLN A 31 -10.70 18.08 -6.65
CA GLN A 31 -9.85 18.00 -5.45
C GLN A 31 -9.32 16.58 -5.27
N SER A 32 -8.78 16.02 -6.35
CA SER A 32 -8.12 14.71 -6.35
C SER A 32 -6.65 14.90 -6.74
N ALA A 33 -5.78 15.19 -5.75
CA ALA A 33 -4.35 14.88 -5.86
C ALA A 33 -3.57 15.02 -4.54
N ASN A 34 -3.85 16.02 -3.69
CA ASN A 34 -2.89 16.38 -2.63
C ASN A 34 -3.40 16.35 -1.18
N TYR A 35 -4.70 16.13 -0.95
CA TYR A 35 -5.23 16.11 0.42
C TYR A 35 -4.69 14.92 1.26
N LYS A 36 -4.25 13.83 0.63
CA LYS A 36 -3.65 12.68 1.32
C LYS A 36 -2.25 12.93 1.89
N ASN A 37 -1.58 13.98 1.41
CA ASN A 37 -0.31 14.45 1.96
C ASN A 37 -0.51 15.55 3.01
N SER A 38 -1.76 15.98 3.28
CA SER A 38 -1.99 16.93 4.36
C SER A 38 -1.77 16.24 5.70
N ARG A 39 -1.25 17.01 6.66
CA ARG A 39 -1.06 16.56 8.03
C ARG A 39 -2.38 16.13 8.67
N GLU A 40 -3.45 16.86 8.37
CA GLU A 40 -4.82 16.55 8.80
C GLU A 40 -5.29 15.16 8.37
N TYR A 41 -5.03 14.76 7.11
CA TYR A 41 -5.37 13.43 6.64
C TYR A 41 -4.53 12.36 7.34
N GLN A 42 -3.22 12.59 7.49
CA GLN A 42 -2.30 11.62 8.08
C GLN A 42 -2.59 11.37 9.57
N ASP A 43 -2.84 12.44 10.32
CA ASP A 43 -3.16 12.37 11.75
C ASP A 43 -4.50 11.65 11.97
N ALA A 44 -5.54 11.99 11.19
CA ALA A 44 -6.83 11.30 11.24
C ALA A 44 -6.74 9.84 10.79
N TYR A 45 -5.95 9.52 9.76
CA TYR A 45 -5.73 8.15 9.30
C TYR A 45 -5.00 7.31 10.34
N ALA A 46 -4.00 7.88 11.02
CA ALA A 46 -3.26 7.22 12.08
C ALA A 46 -4.16 6.91 13.28
N CYS A 47 -4.93 7.90 13.74
CA CYS A 47 -5.88 7.67 14.83
C CYS A 47 -6.99 6.69 14.42
N GLY A 48 -7.48 6.77 13.19
CA GLY A 48 -8.45 5.82 12.65
C GLY A 48 -7.93 4.38 12.70
N LYS A 49 -6.63 4.16 12.45
CA LYS A 49 -6.01 2.84 12.62
C LYS A 49 -5.98 2.37 14.08
N GLU A 50 -5.62 3.24 15.01
CA GLU A 50 -5.61 2.93 16.44
C GLU A 50 -7.01 2.56 16.95
N SER A 51 -8.03 3.30 16.49
CA SER A 51 -9.41 2.98 16.84
C SER A 51 -9.85 1.57 16.39
N LEU A 52 -9.25 1.06 15.31
CA LEU A 52 -9.56 -0.27 14.76
C LEU A 52 -8.92 -1.41 15.56
N GLU A 53 -7.92 -1.11 16.40
CA GLU A 53 -7.39 -2.07 17.38
C GLU A 53 -8.38 -2.29 18.53
N SER A 54 -9.16 -1.26 18.88
CA SER A 54 -10.20 -1.32 19.92
C SER A 54 -11.57 -1.77 19.36
N ASP A 55 -11.94 -1.33 18.17
CA ASP A 55 -13.19 -1.70 17.49
C ASP A 55 -12.94 -2.00 15.99
N PRO A 56 -12.83 -3.28 15.60
CA PRO A 56 -12.50 -3.68 14.23
C PRO A 56 -13.62 -3.38 13.22
N SER A 57 -14.82 -2.95 13.65
CA SER A 57 -15.91 -2.57 12.75
C SER A 57 -15.63 -1.25 12.00
N GLY A 58 -14.79 -0.39 12.60
CA GLY A 58 -14.43 0.93 12.08
C GLY A 58 -15.53 2.00 12.20
N ASN A 59 -16.67 1.64 12.81
CA ASN A 59 -17.79 2.57 12.98
C ASN A 59 -17.53 3.61 14.08
N SER A 60 -16.62 3.30 15.01
CA SER A 60 -16.32 4.14 16.17
C SER A 60 -15.11 5.06 15.97
N ALA A 61 -14.46 5.06 14.80
CA ALA A 61 -13.21 5.79 14.57
C ALA A 61 -13.33 7.30 14.80
N VAL A 62 -14.44 7.90 14.35
CA VAL A 62 -14.70 9.34 14.55
C VAL A 62 -14.90 9.65 16.03
N SER A 63 -15.67 8.82 16.74
CA SER A 63 -15.95 8.99 18.17
C SER A 63 -14.72 8.73 19.05
N PHE A 64 -13.83 7.82 18.63
CA PHE A 64 -12.57 7.54 19.29
C PHE A 64 -11.56 8.69 19.10
N CYS A 65 -11.44 9.21 17.88
CA CYS A 65 -10.41 10.19 17.51
C CYS A 65 -10.78 11.64 17.77
N VAL A 66 -12.06 11.98 17.62
CA VAL A 66 -12.54 13.36 17.75
C VAL A 66 -13.44 13.52 18.98
N GLY A 67 -14.20 12.46 19.32
CA GLY A 67 -15.17 12.50 20.40
C GLY A 67 -16.24 13.56 20.16
N ASN A 68 -16.60 14.31 21.23
CA ASN A 68 -17.53 15.45 21.17
C ASN A 68 -16.79 16.80 21.08
N SER A 69 -15.51 16.82 20.75
CA SER A 69 -14.69 18.03 20.84
C SER A 69 -14.95 19.03 19.71
N ARG A 70 -15.24 18.52 18.51
CA ARG A 70 -15.57 19.30 17.30
C ARG A 70 -16.13 18.38 16.22
N ASP A 71 -16.75 18.97 15.20
CA ASP A 71 -17.10 18.23 13.99
C ASP A 71 -15.85 17.92 13.14
N PRO A 72 -15.70 16.69 12.62
CA PRO A 72 -14.61 16.32 11.74
C PRO A 72 -14.75 16.98 10.37
N SER A 73 -13.63 17.35 9.78
CA SER A 73 -13.61 17.88 8.42
C SER A 73 -13.89 16.79 7.38
N LYS A 74 -14.17 17.20 6.14
CA LYS A 74 -14.33 16.27 5.01
C LYS A 74 -13.08 15.42 4.76
N ILE A 75 -11.89 15.96 5.04
CA ILE A 75 -10.61 15.27 4.86
C ILE A 75 -10.42 14.20 5.94
N GLU A 76 -10.73 14.54 7.19
CA GLU A 76 -10.65 13.61 8.33
C GLU A 76 -11.66 12.47 8.17
N MET A 77 -12.90 12.78 7.76
CA MET A 77 -13.91 11.77 7.46
C MET A 77 -13.48 10.81 6.35
N GLN A 78 -12.77 11.30 5.34
CA GLN A 78 -12.21 10.44 4.30
C GLN A 78 -11.04 9.60 4.83
N ALA A 79 -10.19 10.16 5.69
CA ALA A 79 -9.09 9.45 6.32
C ALA A 79 -9.58 8.28 7.21
N TYR A 80 -10.61 8.48 8.03
CA TYR A 80 -11.20 7.42 8.86
C TYR A 80 -11.82 6.30 8.00
N LYS A 81 -12.54 6.66 6.93
CA LYS A 81 -13.08 5.68 5.98
C LYS A 81 -12.00 4.91 5.25
N ASP A 82 -10.93 5.59 4.84
CA ASP A 82 -9.78 4.98 4.18
C ASP A 82 -9.04 4.05 5.14
N ALA A 83 -8.89 4.40 6.42
CA ALA A 83 -8.30 3.56 7.45
C ALA A 83 -9.14 2.30 7.71
N ALA A 84 -10.47 2.44 7.86
CA ALA A 84 -11.38 1.30 8.00
C ALA A 84 -11.37 0.40 6.75
N THR A 85 -11.30 1.00 5.57
CA THR A 85 -11.17 0.26 4.30
C THR A 85 -9.83 -0.45 4.20
N ALA A 86 -8.74 0.17 4.65
CA ALA A 86 -7.41 -0.42 4.67
C ALA A 86 -7.34 -1.59 5.66
N ALA A 87 -7.91 -1.48 6.85
CA ALA A 87 -7.99 -2.58 7.79
C ALA A 87 -8.81 -3.75 7.24
N ARG A 88 -9.95 -3.48 6.59
CA ARG A 88 -10.76 -4.51 5.91
C ARG A 88 -10.03 -5.18 4.74
N ARG A 89 -9.13 -4.45 4.07
CA ARG A 89 -8.29 -4.98 2.98
C ARG A 89 -7.07 -5.77 3.49
N GLY A 90 -6.83 -5.80 4.79
CA GLY A 90 -5.59 -6.33 5.37
C GLY A 90 -4.41 -5.36 5.13
N PRO A 91 -3.23 -5.61 5.72
CA PRO A 91 -2.08 -4.74 5.55
C PRO A 91 -1.85 -4.49 4.06
N ALA A 92 -1.87 -3.21 3.67
CA ALA A 92 -1.67 -2.77 2.30
C ALA A 92 -0.47 -3.51 1.72
N ALA A 93 -0.69 -4.19 0.59
CA ALA A 93 0.37 -4.87 -0.13
C ALA A 93 1.55 -3.89 -0.24
N ALA A 94 2.64 -4.22 0.47
CA ALA A 94 3.90 -3.50 0.36
C ALA A 94 4.17 -3.32 -1.14
N GLN A 95 4.53 -2.09 -1.54
CA GLN A 95 4.83 -1.68 -2.92
C GLN A 95 5.32 -2.88 -3.73
N SER A 96 4.56 -3.26 -4.77
CA SER A 96 4.76 -4.49 -5.56
C SER A 96 6.25 -4.83 -5.65
N PRO A 97 6.76 -5.77 -4.83
CA PRO A 97 8.17 -6.08 -4.87
C PRO A 97 8.46 -6.62 -6.27
N ALA A 98 9.53 -6.13 -6.88
CA ALA A 98 10.09 -6.80 -8.05
C ALA A 98 10.16 -8.30 -7.72
N CYS A 99 9.79 -9.17 -8.66
CA CYS A 99 9.73 -10.59 -8.37
C CYS A 99 11.14 -11.13 -8.09
N THR A 100 11.47 -11.29 -6.81
CA THR A 100 12.80 -11.75 -6.38
C THR A 100 12.92 -13.27 -6.35
N PHE A 101 11.85 -14.00 -6.72
CA PHE A 101 11.86 -15.46 -6.77
C PHE A 101 13.08 -16.00 -7.53
N GLY A 102 13.90 -16.82 -6.85
CA GLY A 102 15.02 -17.53 -7.44
C GLY A 102 14.70 -19.02 -7.62
N TYR A 103 14.41 -19.71 -6.52
CA TYR A 103 14.13 -21.15 -6.50
C TYR A 103 13.44 -21.58 -5.21
N GLY A 104 12.80 -22.74 -5.22
CA GLY A 104 12.35 -23.45 -4.02
C GLY A 104 13.24 -24.66 -3.75
N VAL A 105 13.32 -25.07 -2.49
CA VAL A 105 13.93 -26.33 -2.06
C VAL A 105 12.92 -27.10 -1.23
N TYR A 106 12.78 -28.38 -1.51
CA TYR A 106 11.96 -29.28 -0.71
C TYR A 106 12.77 -30.53 -0.36
N GLN A 107 12.39 -31.20 0.72
CA GLN A 107 13.05 -32.43 1.15
C GLN A 107 12.28 -33.63 0.55
N ALA A 108 12.94 -34.38 -0.31
CA ALA A 108 12.36 -35.58 -0.91
C ALA A 108 12.66 -36.80 -0.02
N ASN A 109 11.59 -37.42 0.46
CA ASN A 109 11.65 -38.60 1.35
C ASN A 109 11.71 -39.92 0.57
N GLY A 110 12.25 -39.92 -0.65
CA GLY A 110 12.42 -41.16 -1.42
C GLY A 110 13.46 -42.09 -0.80
N SER A 111 13.64 -43.25 -1.42
CA SER A 111 14.72 -44.19 -1.12
C SER A 111 15.47 -44.52 -2.42
N ARG A 112 16.80 -44.54 -2.37
CA ARG A 112 17.67 -44.92 -3.49
C ARG A 112 17.49 -46.37 -3.90
N ALA A 113 16.98 -47.20 -2.99
CA ALA A 113 16.68 -48.60 -3.24
C ALA A 113 15.47 -48.76 -4.18
N ASP A 114 14.56 -47.78 -4.17
CA ASP A 114 13.30 -47.83 -4.92
C ASP A 114 13.28 -46.88 -6.14
N ASN A 115 14.43 -46.28 -6.48
CA ASN A 115 14.59 -45.26 -7.52
C ASN A 115 13.74 -43.99 -7.32
N PHE A 116 13.42 -43.62 -6.07
CA PHE A 116 12.76 -42.35 -5.78
C PHE A 116 13.77 -41.24 -5.47
N GLU A 117 13.36 -39.98 -5.69
CA GLU A 117 14.18 -38.81 -5.38
C GLU A 117 14.47 -38.71 -3.87
N GLU A 118 15.76 -38.63 -3.51
CA GLU A 118 16.23 -38.50 -2.13
C GLU A 118 16.80 -37.10 -1.87
N GLY A 119 16.61 -36.61 -0.65
CA GLY A 119 17.31 -35.43 -0.14
C GLY A 119 16.78 -34.09 -0.68
N PRO A 120 17.55 -33.00 -0.56
CA PRO A 120 17.11 -31.67 -0.94
C PRO A 120 16.98 -31.56 -2.46
N GLN A 121 15.75 -31.35 -2.93
CA GLN A 121 15.41 -31.17 -4.34
C GLN A 121 15.15 -29.69 -4.63
N LYS A 122 15.75 -29.18 -5.70
CA LYS A 122 15.64 -27.79 -6.12
C LYS A 122 14.61 -27.63 -7.23
N VAL A 123 13.68 -26.70 -7.06
CA VAL A 123 12.67 -26.34 -8.06
C VAL A 123 12.86 -24.90 -8.52
N THR A 124 12.89 -24.69 -9.84
CA THR A 124 13.29 -23.41 -10.44
C THR A 124 12.11 -22.58 -10.93
N THR A 125 10.89 -23.10 -10.84
CA THR A 125 9.69 -22.41 -11.32
C THR A 125 8.63 -22.30 -10.22
N MET A 126 7.91 -21.18 -10.22
CA MET A 126 6.87 -20.93 -9.24
C MET A 126 5.68 -21.87 -9.41
N LYS A 127 5.35 -22.31 -10.65
CA LYS A 127 4.32 -23.33 -10.87
C LYS A 127 4.68 -24.68 -10.22
N GLN A 128 5.94 -25.12 -10.32
CA GLN A 128 6.37 -26.34 -9.64
C GLN A 128 6.30 -26.20 -8.11
N VAL A 129 6.71 -25.04 -7.57
CA VAL A 129 6.54 -24.74 -6.14
C VAL A 129 5.07 -24.83 -5.74
N ALA A 130 4.16 -24.21 -6.50
CA ALA A 130 2.73 -24.26 -6.21
C ALA A 130 2.15 -25.68 -6.27
N LEU A 131 2.58 -26.48 -7.25
CA LEU A 131 2.16 -27.88 -7.39
C LEU A 131 2.59 -28.70 -6.17
N LEU A 132 3.86 -28.61 -5.78
CA LEU A 132 4.44 -29.43 -4.72
C LEU A 132 4.07 -28.94 -3.30
N ALA A 133 3.84 -27.64 -3.11
CA ALA A 133 3.52 -27.04 -1.81
C ALA A 133 2.16 -27.53 -1.24
N SER A 134 1.34 -28.18 -2.05
CA SER A 134 0.07 -28.79 -1.61
C SER A 134 0.27 -30.03 -0.71
N GLY A 135 1.43 -30.67 -0.77
CA GLY A 135 1.73 -31.89 0.00
C GLY A 135 3.14 -31.97 0.57
N ARG A 136 3.93 -30.90 0.43
CA ARG A 136 5.33 -30.83 0.88
C ARG A 136 5.64 -29.47 1.46
N GLU A 137 6.49 -29.44 2.48
CA GLU A 137 7.09 -28.18 2.94
C GLU A 137 8.17 -27.74 1.94
N ILE A 138 8.04 -26.51 1.45
CA ILE A 138 8.96 -25.92 0.48
C ILE A 138 9.49 -24.62 1.05
N GLN A 139 10.81 -24.54 1.15
CA GLN A 139 11.48 -23.30 1.49
C GLN A 139 11.85 -22.56 0.20
N VAL A 140 11.40 -21.30 0.09
CA VAL A 140 11.60 -20.49 -1.11
C VAL A 140 12.71 -19.49 -0.87
N PHE A 141 13.57 -19.31 -1.88
CA PHE A 141 14.74 -18.46 -1.85
C PHE A 141 14.73 -17.47 -3.02
N ASP A 142 15.36 -16.33 -2.79
CA ASP A 142 15.60 -15.34 -3.83
C ASP A 142 16.79 -15.71 -4.73
N ALA A 143 17.05 -14.89 -5.74
CA ALA A 143 18.18 -15.08 -6.65
C ALA A 143 19.55 -14.99 -5.96
N GLN A 144 19.63 -14.40 -4.76
CA GLN A 144 20.84 -14.30 -3.95
C GLN A 144 20.96 -15.47 -2.95
N GLY A 145 19.99 -16.39 -2.93
CA GLY A 145 19.97 -17.53 -2.01
C GLY A 145 19.48 -17.19 -0.61
N LYS A 146 18.83 -16.04 -0.41
CA LYS A 146 18.21 -15.68 0.87
C LYS A 146 16.80 -16.23 0.94
N SER A 147 16.43 -16.78 2.10
CA SER A 147 15.07 -17.28 2.33
C SER A 147 14.06 -16.13 2.25
N ILE A 148 12.98 -16.35 1.51
CA ILE A 148 11.92 -15.38 1.33
C ILE A 148 10.90 -15.59 2.46
N PRO A 149 10.63 -14.55 3.28
CA PRO A 149 9.72 -14.67 4.40
C PRO A 149 8.26 -14.86 3.95
N LEU A 150 7.47 -15.49 4.81
CA LEU A 150 6.10 -15.92 4.52
C LEU A 150 5.19 -14.75 4.08
N ASN A 151 5.37 -13.56 4.65
CA ASN A 151 4.59 -12.37 4.28
C ASN A 151 4.77 -11.97 2.81
N ILE A 152 5.94 -12.22 2.21
CA ILE A 152 6.19 -12.00 0.78
C ILE A 152 5.65 -13.17 -0.03
N LEU A 153 5.81 -14.40 0.45
CA LEU A 153 5.26 -15.58 -0.24
C LEU A 153 3.74 -15.52 -0.37
N GLN A 154 3.02 -15.04 0.64
CA GLN A 154 1.57 -14.85 0.59
C GLN A 154 1.12 -13.81 -0.45
N GLN A 155 2.02 -12.92 -0.89
CA GLN A 155 1.72 -12.00 -1.99
C GLN A 155 1.81 -12.68 -3.36
N TRP A 156 2.56 -13.77 -3.47
CA TRP A 156 2.80 -14.48 -4.73
C TRP A 156 2.02 -15.78 -4.87
N PHE A 157 1.76 -16.44 -3.74
CA PHE A 157 1.05 -17.71 -3.66
C PHE A 157 -0.21 -17.53 -2.81
N LYS A 158 -1.31 -18.09 -3.30
CA LYS A 158 -2.58 -18.16 -2.57
C LYS A 158 -3.05 -19.60 -2.45
N SER A 159 -3.55 -19.96 -1.28
CA SER A 159 -4.24 -21.23 -1.09
C SER A 159 -5.64 -21.17 -1.71
N THR A 160 -6.06 -22.24 -2.35
CA THR A 160 -7.36 -22.41 -2.99
C THR A 160 -7.90 -23.81 -2.67
N ALA A 161 -9.19 -24.06 -2.95
CA ALA A 161 -9.79 -25.38 -2.79
C ALA A 161 -9.10 -26.49 -3.60
N LYS A 162 -8.30 -26.14 -4.63
CA LYS A 162 -7.55 -27.07 -5.48
C LYS A 162 -6.05 -27.14 -5.13
N GLY A 163 -5.63 -26.49 -4.04
CA GLY A 163 -4.22 -26.40 -3.64
C GLY A 163 -3.66 -24.97 -3.75
N ILE A 164 -2.34 -24.85 -3.86
CA ILE A 164 -1.64 -23.56 -3.94
C ILE A 164 -1.63 -23.08 -5.40
N SER A 165 -1.87 -21.79 -5.63
CA SER A 165 -1.86 -21.17 -6.96
C SER A 165 -1.17 -19.81 -6.93
N LEU A 166 -0.75 -19.33 -8.11
CA LEU A 166 -0.11 -18.02 -8.26
C LEU A 166 -1.15 -16.90 -8.18
N THR A 167 -0.77 -15.80 -7.51
CA THR A 167 -1.58 -14.58 -7.48
C THR A 167 -1.46 -13.80 -8.79
N PRO A 168 -2.42 -12.93 -9.14
CA PRO A 168 -2.30 -12.01 -10.26
C PRO A 168 -1.07 -11.10 -10.15
N LEU A 169 -0.64 -10.79 -8.92
CA LEU A 169 0.57 -10.01 -8.66
C LEU A 169 1.80 -10.76 -9.17
N ALA A 170 2.01 -12.01 -8.75
CA ALA A 170 3.13 -12.83 -9.23
C ALA A 170 3.15 -12.95 -10.75
N LEU A 171 1.99 -13.16 -11.39
CA LEU A 171 1.90 -13.26 -12.85
C LEU A 171 2.27 -11.95 -13.57
N LYS A 172 2.10 -10.81 -12.91
CA LYS A 172 2.43 -9.49 -13.45
C LYS A 172 3.89 -9.09 -13.19
N THR A 173 4.45 -9.47 -12.04
CA THR A 173 5.78 -9.03 -11.60
C THR A 173 6.89 -10.02 -11.94
N CYS A 174 6.59 -11.29 -12.11
CA CYS A 174 7.56 -12.35 -12.40
C CYS A 174 7.73 -12.58 -13.90
N SER A 175 8.94 -12.93 -14.32
CA SER A 175 9.19 -13.29 -15.71
C SER A 175 8.57 -14.64 -16.06
N LYS A 176 8.25 -14.86 -17.35
CA LYS A 176 7.75 -16.16 -17.83
C LYS A 176 8.65 -17.35 -17.44
N LYS A 177 9.97 -17.14 -17.42
CA LYS A 177 10.95 -18.16 -17.03
C LYS A 177 10.83 -18.53 -15.54
N GLN A 178 10.59 -17.56 -14.68
CA GLN A 178 10.39 -17.80 -13.24
C GLN A 178 9.03 -18.44 -12.96
N ILE A 179 7.99 -18.06 -13.72
CA ILE A 179 6.65 -18.63 -13.56
C ILE A 179 6.63 -20.12 -13.95
N GLY A 180 7.23 -20.46 -15.09
CA GLY A 180 7.14 -21.80 -15.70
C GLY A 180 5.86 -21.98 -16.50
#